data_AF-A0A1B1ZQM8-F1
#
_entry.id   AF-A0A1B1ZQM8-F1
#
_cell.length_a   1.000
_cell.length_b   1.000
_cell.length_c   1.000
_cell.angle_alpha   90.00
_cell.angle_beta   90.00
_cell.angle_gamma   90.00
#
_symmetry.space_group_name_H-M   'P 1'
#
loop_
_entity.id
_entity.type
_entity.pdbx_description
1 polymer ?
#
loop_
_entity_poly.entity_id
_entity_poly.type
_entity_poly.pdbx_seq_one_letter_code
_entity_poly.pdbx_strand_id
1 'polypeptide(L)'
;MAVGASEDTEAAGNRYAGTRDGEGWVDDRYEYRPVRIDADVSRLTASVRLAIQAEFSGWELSRLRLYPGGVRKIVLRRRLGHSQGLLPEPTF
;
A
#
# COMPACT_ATOMS: atom_id res chain seq x y z
N MET A 1 35.83 13.54 -1.44
CA MET A 1 35.00 12.38 -1.05
C MET A 1 34.49 12.66 0.35
N ALA A 2 33.21 12.66 0.73
CA ALA A 2 31.98 12.28 0.06
C ALA A 2 30.88 13.27 0.52
N VAL A 3 30.12 13.82 -0.42
CA VAL A 3 28.89 14.58 -0.12
C VAL A 3 27.77 13.56 0.05
N GLY A 4 27.57 13.10 1.29
CA GLY A 4 26.43 12.27 1.66
C GLY A 4 25.19 13.14 1.65
N ALA A 5 24.41 13.05 0.59
CA ALA A 5 23.13 13.73 0.44
C ALA A 5 22.19 13.31 1.57
N SER A 6 21.98 14.20 2.54
CA SER A 6 20.82 14.17 3.42
C SER A 6 19.61 14.57 2.59
N GLU A 7 19.01 13.60 1.91
CA GLU A 7 17.63 13.73 1.48
C GLU A 7 16.73 13.50 2.69
N ASP A 8 16.70 14.53 3.56
CA ASP A 8 15.57 14.85 4.41
C ASP A 8 14.34 14.97 3.51
N THR A 9 13.74 13.84 3.14
CA THR A 9 12.45 13.83 2.46
C THR A 9 11.40 14.06 3.53
N GLU A 10 11.28 15.35 3.82
CA GLU A 10 10.25 16.03 4.58
C GLU A 10 8.96 15.22 4.66
N ALA A 11 8.68 14.78 5.88
CA ALA A 11 7.43 14.19 6.28
C ALA A 11 6.29 15.19 6.03
N ALA A 12 5.76 15.22 4.81
CA ALA A 12 4.56 15.98 4.49
C ALA A 12 3.40 15.42 5.34
N GLY A 13 3.02 16.22 6.35
CA GLY A 13 1.96 15.96 7.30
C GLY A 13 0.60 15.73 6.64
N ASN A 14 0.07 14.55 6.97
CA ASN A 14 -1.32 14.08 7.11
C ASN A 14 -2.44 14.52 6.13
N ARG A 15 -3.19 13.55 5.58
CA ARG A 15 -4.59 13.76 5.14
C ARG A 15 -5.59 12.62 5.40
N TYR A 16 -5.24 11.56 6.13
CA TYR A 16 -6.19 10.57 6.66
C TYR A 16 -5.60 10.06 7.97
N ALA A 17 -6.18 10.50 9.09
CA ALA A 17 -5.64 10.27 10.42
C ALA A 17 -5.70 8.77 10.75
N GLY A 18 -4.53 8.21 11.02
CA GLY A 18 -4.37 6.88 11.57
C GLY A 18 -3.01 6.76 12.22
N THR A 19 -2.93 5.95 13.27
CA THR A 19 -1.66 5.60 13.92
C THR A 19 -0.66 5.18 12.84
N ARG A 20 0.46 5.90 12.73
CA ARG A 20 1.50 5.67 11.71
C ARG A 20 2.62 4.84 12.31
N ASP A 21 2.53 3.54 12.11
CA ASP A 21 3.54 2.56 12.47
C ASP A 21 4.43 2.20 11.28
N GLY A 22 4.76 3.16 10.40
CA GLY A 22 5.75 3.03 9.31
C GLY A 22 5.39 2.06 8.16
N GLU A 23 4.60 1.03 8.43
CA GLU A 23 4.18 -0.03 7.51
C GLU A 23 2.75 0.15 6.99
N GLY A 24 1.96 1.04 7.62
CA GLY A 24 0.56 1.31 7.30
C GLY A 24 -0.01 2.44 8.13
N TRP A 25 -1.30 2.74 7.94
CA TRP A 25 -2.08 3.55 8.89
C TRP A 25 -3.54 3.11 8.90
N VAL A 26 -4.27 3.41 9.96
CA VAL A 26 -5.64 2.91 10.18
C VAL A 26 -6.58 4.03 10.58
N ASP A 27 -7.70 4.17 9.89
CA ASP A 27 -8.84 5.06 10.24
C ASP A 27 -9.99 4.24 10.84
N ASP A 28 -11.07 4.85 11.33
CA ASP A 28 -12.22 4.18 11.96
C ASP A 28 -12.85 3.04 11.11
N ARG A 29 -12.68 3.09 9.78
CA ARG A 29 -13.31 2.15 8.84
C ARG A 29 -12.33 1.39 7.96
N TYR A 30 -11.09 1.84 7.83
CA TYR A 30 -10.16 1.31 6.84
C TYR A 30 -8.73 1.19 7.37
N GLU A 31 -8.09 0.08 7.06
CA GLU A 31 -6.65 -0.11 7.12
C GLU A 31 -6.04 0.35 5.79
N TYR A 32 -4.89 1.02 5.82
CA TYR A 32 -4.17 1.51 4.65
C TYR A 32 -2.74 1.00 4.64
N ARG A 33 -2.26 0.59 3.46
CA ARG A 33 -0.89 0.09 3.26
C ARG A 33 -0.20 0.80 2.09
N PRO A 34 0.90 1.54 2.33
CA PRO A 34 1.72 2.05 1.25
C PRO A 34 2.48 0.91 0.57
N VAL A 35 2.46 0.89 -0.76
CA VAL A 35 3.21 -0.04 -1.60
C VAL A 35 4.04 0.76 -2.59
N ARG A 36 5.35 0.46 -2.65
CA ARG A 36 6.24 1.00 -3.66
C ARG A 36 6.48 -0.07 -4.72
N ILE A 37 6.38 0.33 -5.98
CA ILE A 37 6.77 -0.49 -7.12
C ILE A 37 7.89 0.26 -7.84
N ASP A 38 9.04 -0.41 -7.96
CA ASP A 38 10.21 0.13 -8.64
C ASP A 38 10.02 0.18 -10.16
N ALA A 39 10.90 0.92 -10.82
CA ALA A 39 10.78 1.27 -12.22
C ALA A 39 11.04 0.09 -13.17
N ASP A 40 11.82 -0.89 -12.72
CA ASP A 40 12.11 -2.15 -13.40
C ASP A 40 10.86 -3.04 -13.55
N VAL A 41 9.89 -2.87 -12.65
CA VAL A 41 8.61 -3.57 -12.74
C VAL A 41 7.76 -2.94 -13.83
N SER A 42 7.44 -3.74 -14.85
CA SER A 42 6.56 -3.33 -15.93
C SER A 42 5.19 -2.91 -15.41
N ARG A 43 4.51 -2.03 -16.16
CA ARG A 43 3.13 -1.62 -15.84
C ARG A 43 2.19 -2.82 -15.75
N LEU A 44 2.31 -3.77 -16.68
CA LEU A 44 1.46 -4.96 -16.72
C LEU A 44 1.65 -5.82 -15.46
N THR A 45 2.90 -6.09 -15.09
CA THR A 45 3.24 -6.87 -13.89
C THR A 45 2.71 -6.19 -12.62
N ALA A 46 2.86 -4.86 -12.52
CA ALA A 46 2.30 -4.09 -11.42
C ALA A 46 0.78 -4.22 -11.33
N SER A 47 0.08 -4.06 -12.46
CA SER A 47 -1.38 -4.20 -12.53
C SER A 47 -1.86 -5.58 -12.10
N VAL A 48 -1.22 -6.65 -12.58
CA VAL A 48 -1.58 -8.03 -12.23
C VAL A 48 -1.38 -8.29 -10.73
N ARG A 49 -0.24 -7.86 -10.16
CA ARG A 49 0.03 -8.01 -8.71
C ARG A 49 -1.03 -7.30 -7.87
N LEU A 50 -1.39 -6.07 -8.24
CA LEU A 50 -2.42 -5.29 -7.54
C LEU A 50 -3.81 -5.92 -7.67
N ALA A 51 -4.15 -6.45 -8.85
CA ALA A 51 -5.42 -7.14 -9.08
C ALA A 51 -5.53 -8.38 -8.19
N ILE A 52 -4.51 -9.24 -8.15
CA ILE A 52 -4.48 -10.42 -7.27
C ILE A 52 -4.68 -10.00 -5.80
N GLN A 53 -4.04 -8.92 -5.36
CA GLN A 53 -4.22 -8.42 -4.00
C GLN A 53 -5.67 -7.94 -3.75
N ALA A 54 -6.29 -7.27 -4.70
CA ALA A 54 -7.69 -6.86 -4.60
C ALA A 54 -8.64 -8.06 -4.52
N GLU A 55 -8.43 -9.08 -5.36
CA GLU A 55 -9.30 -10.25 -5.42
C GLU A 55 -9.17 -11.17 -4.20
N PHE A 56 -7.94 -11.41 -3.71
CA PHE A 56 -7.69 -12.49 -2.74
C PHE A 56 -7.31 -12.02 -1.33
N SER A 57 -6.96 -10.75 -1.16
CA SER A 57 -6.50 -10.24 0.15
C SER A 57 -7.36 -9.10 0.72
N GLY A 58 -8.44 -8.74 0.02
CA GLY A 58 -9.37 -7.68 0.44
C GLY A 58 -8.76 -6.28 0.41
N TRP A 59 -7.65 -6.11 -0.32
CA TRP A 59 -6.92 -4.85 -0.45
C TRP A 59 -7.28 -4.15 -1.74
N GLU A 60 -8.03 -3.07 -1.65
CA GLU A 60 -8.42 -2.25 -2.79
C GLU A 60 -7.39 -1.15 -3.08
N LEU A 61 -7.27 -0.75 -4.35
CA LEU A 61 -6.48 0.40 -4.73
C LEU A 61 -7.15 1.71 -4.28
N SER A 62 -6.52 2.44 -3.35
CA SER A 62 -7.04 3.74 -2.88
C SER A 62 -6.44 4.92 -3.63
N ARG A 63 -5.14 4.88 -3.93
CA ARG A 63 -4.42 5.97 -4.62
C ARG A 63 -3.21 5.41 -5.34
N LEU A 64 -2.93 5.96 -6.52
CA LEU A 64 -1.72 5.68 -7.30
C LEU A 64 -1.05 7.01 -7.68
N ARG A 65 0.26 7.07 -7.54
CA ARG A 65 1.09 8.14 -8.08
C ARG A 65 2.29 7.56 -8.82
N LEU A 66 2.40 7.94 -10.09
CA LEU A 66 3.56 7.64 -10.93
C LEU A 66 4.52 8.84 -10.88
N TYR A 67 5.79 8.57 -10.62
CA TYR A 67 6.85 9.58 -10.59
C TYR A 67 7.69 9.55 -11.88
N PRO A 68 8.33 10.67 -12.24
CA PRO A 68 9.42 10.67 -13.21
C PRO A 68 10.47 9.61 -12.81
N GLY A 69 10.97 8.84 -13.79
CA GLY A 69 11.82 7.69 -13.53
C GLY A 69 11.08 6.36 -13.32
N GLY A 70 9.74 6.33 -13.43
CA GLY A 70 8.97 5.08 -13.54
C GLY A 70 8.55 4.44 -12.22
N VAL A 71 9.01 4.99 -11.09
CA VAL A 71 8.62 4.56 -9.74
C VAL A 71 7.15 4.87 -9.50
N ARG A 72 6.44 3.92 -8.88
CA ARG A 72 5.02 4.06 -8.52
C ARG A 72 4.87 3.94 -7.01
N LYS A 73 4.23 4.94 -6.40
CA LYS A 73 3.79 4.88 -5.00
C LYS A 73 2.28 4.67 -5.00
N ILE A 74 1.86 3.61 -4.33
CA ILE A 74 0.50 3.13 -4.26
C ILE A 74 0.06 3.15 -2.81
N VAL A 75 -1.21 3.45 -2.57
CA VAL A 75 -1.87 3.23 -1.30
C VAL A 75 -2.96 2.21 -1.54
N LEU A 76 -2.85 1.08 -0.86
CA LEU A 76 -3.92 0.09 -0.74
C LEU A 76 -4.76 0.41 0.48
N ARG A 77 -6.05 0.05 0.46
CA ARG A 77 -6.94 0.13 1.61
C ARG A 77 -7.77 -1.14 1.78
N ARG A 78 -8.14 -1.48 3.00
CA ARG A 78 -9.00 -2.62 3.35
C ARG A 78 -9.98 -2.18 4.42
N ARG A 79 -11.24 -2.64 4.39
CA ARG A 79 -12.22 -2.33 5.46
C ARG A 79 -11.88 -3.04 6.76
N LEU A 80 -11.89 -2.30 7.87
CA LEU A 80 -11.86 -2.84 9.22
C LEU A 80 -13.22 -3.43 9.56
N GLY A 81 -13.24 -4.59 10.21
CA GLY A 81 -14.48 -5.26 10.60
C GLY A 81 -15.06 -6.23 9.55
N HIS A 82 -14.52 -6.28 8.34
CA HIS A 82 -14.73 -7.46 7.49
C HIS A 82 -13.66 -8.49 7.84
N SER A 83 -13.94 -9.24 8.91
CA SER A 83 -13.37 -10.57 9.10
C SER A 83 -13.59 -11.35 7.79
N GLN A 84 -12.59 -11.39 6.90
CA GLN A 84 -12.45 -12.41 5.86
C GLN A 84 -12.10 -13.77 6.52
N GLY A 85 -12.74 -14.05 7.65
CA GLY A 85 -12.41 -15.06 8.62
C GLY A 85 -13.68 -15.64 9.22
N LEU A 86 -14.59 -16.06 8.35
CA LEU A 86 -15.48 -17.18 8.62
C LEU A 86 -15.48 -18.06 7.37
N LEU A 87 -14.28 -18.47 6.93
CA LEU A 87 -14.19 -19.78 6.31
C LEU A 87 -14.18 -20.75 7.50
N PRO A 88 -15.16 -21.67 7.61
CA PRO A 88 -15.09 -22.71 8.63
C PRO A 88 -13.75 -23.45 8.49
N GLU A 89 -13.15 -23.85 9.60
CA GLU A 89 -11.98 -24.73 9.55
C GLU A 89 -12.29 -25.92 8.63
N PRO A 90 -11.49 -26.20 7.59
CA PRO A 90 -11.67 -27.41 6.81
C PRO A 90 -11.47 -28.58 7.77
N THR A 91 -12.58 -29.22 8.15
CA THR A 91 -12.56 -30.50 8.85
C THR A 91 -12.23 -31.55 7.79
N PHE A 92 -11.05 -32.13 7.87
CA PHE A 92 -10.67 -33.33 7.12
C PHE A 92 -11.20 -34.58 7.83
#